data_AF-A0A4S8KUT7-F1
#
_entry.id   AF-A0A4S8KUT7-F1
#
_cell.length_a   1.000
_cell.length_b   1.000
_cell.length_c   1.000
_cell.angle_alpha   90.00
_cell.angle_beta   90.00
_cell.angle_gamma   90.00
#
_symmetry.space_group_name_H-M   'P 1'
#
loop_
_entity.id
_entity.type
_entity.pdbx_description
1 polymer ?
#
loop_
_entity_poly.entity_id
_entity_poly.type
_entity_poly.pdbx_seq_one_letter_code
_entity_poly.pdbx_strand_id
1 'polypeptide(L)'
;WGYAAMTAYHTYHENILLEYAELSWNFGWNWTLTPTGHTVNMLSTGYCNFAVSSLNKFSHIFFTTSEHSSCMAYFVAYILLLNITIVRLSALLAEATSNHTYLDAASNAADFIHNHLTNSNNIVLDGLDLNNNCAQSSSIILYNSALAVHGLAVLTSLTKNSTQEQW
;
A
#
# COMPACT_ATOMS: atom_id res chain seq x y z
N TRP A 1 -8.53 9.48 -1.54
CA TRP A 1 -9.11 10.35 -2.57
C TRP A 1 -8.73 9.93 -3.99
N GLY A 2 -7.47 9.63 -4.29
CA GLY A 2 -7.04 9.25 -5.64
C GLY A 2 -7.83 8.11 -6.31
N TYR A 3 -8.23 7.06 -5.56
CA TYR A 3 -9.06 5.99 -6.13
C TYR A 3 -10.42 6.50 -6.66
N ALA A 4 -11.08 7.41 -5.93
CA ALA A 4 -12.33 8.00 -6.37
C ALA A 4 -12.12 8.87 -7.62
N ALA A 5 -11.01 9.60 -7.67
CA ALA A 5 -10.62 10.38 -8.85
C ALA A 5 -10.37 9.49 -10.07
N MET A 6 -9.68 8.34 -9.92
CA MET A 6 -9.54 7.34 -11.00
C MET A 6 -10.87 6.74 -11.45
N THR A 7 -11.75 6.43 -10.51
CA THR A 7 -13.08 5.91 -10.83
C THR A 7 -13.88 6.93 -11.65
N ALA A 8 -13.80 8.21 -11.28
CA ALA A 8 -14.41 9.30 -12.03
C ALA A 8 -13.74 9.46 -13.42
N TYR A 9 -12.41 9.39 -13.51
CA TYR A 9 -11.67 9.46 -14.78
C TYR A 9 -12.08 8.33 -15.75
N HIS A 10 -12.22 7.09 -15.27
CA HIS A 10 -12.72 5.98 -16.10
C HIS A 10 -14.15 6.18 -16.61
N THR A 11 -14.95 7.00 -15.92
CA THR A 11 -16.34 7.27 -16.31
C THR A 11 -16.45 8.45 -17.27
N TYR A 12 -15.72 9.54 -17.00
CA TYR A 12 -15.89 10.82 -17.69
C TYR A 12 -14.75 11.16 -18.65
N HIS A 13 -13.60 10.51 -18.53
CA HIS A 13 -12.40 10.75 -19.34
C HIS A 13 -11.88 12.21 -19.32
N GLU A 14 -12.20 12.95 -18.26
CA GLU A 14 -11.74 14.33 -18.05
C GLU A 14 -10.34 14.33 -17.42
N ASN A 15 -9.35 14.93 -18.09
CA ASN A 15 -7.95 14.92 -17.65
C ASN A 15 -7.74 15.48 -16.22
N ILE A 16 -8.54 16.45 -15.80
CA ILE A 16 -8.48 17.00 -14.44
C ILE A 16 -8.71 15.93 -13.35
N LEU A 17 -9.49 14.89 -13.66
CA LEU A 17 -9.74 13.78 -12.73
C LEU A 17 -8.51 12.87 -12.62
N LEU A 18 -7.80 12.65 -13.73
CA LEU A 18 -6.52 11.94 -13.73
C LEU A 18 -5.48 12.73 -12.93
N GLU A 19 -5.37 14.04 -13.14
CA GLU A 19 -4.46 14.91 -12.39
C GLU A 19 -4.71 14.84 -10.87
N TYR A 20 -5.97 14.82 -10.42
CA TYR A 20 -6.29 14.64 -9.00
C TYR A 20 -5.91 13.26 -8.45
N ALA A 21 -6.00 12.21 -9.27
CA ALA A 21 -5.53 10.88 -8.91
C ALA A 21 -4.02 10.87 -8.72
N GLU A 22 -3.27 11.47 -9.65
CA GLU A 22 -1.81 11.57 -9.59
C GLU A 22 -1.35 12.43 -8.40
N LEU A 23 -2.01 13.56 -8.13
CA LEU A 23 -1.72 14.38 -6.95
C LEU A 23 -1.91 13.60 -5.65
N SER A 24 -3.00 12.84 -5.54
CA SER A 24 -3.26 11.99 -4.39
C SER A 24 -2.21 10.88 -4.25
N TRP A 25 -1.82 10.28 -5.37
CA TRP A 25 -0.79 9.24 -5.38
C TRP A 25 0.55 9.79 -4.95
N ASN A 26 1.00 10.91 -5.53
CA ASN A 26 2.27 11.57 -5.20
C ASN A 26 2.31 11.98 -3.72
N PHE A 27 1.19 12.47 -3.18
CA PHE A 27 1.08 12.74 -1.76
C PHE A 27 1.30 11.47 -0.93
N GLY A 28 0.65 10.35 -1.23
CA GLY A 28 0.88 9.10 -0.51
C GLY A 28 2.31 8.55 -0.68
N TRP A 29 2.82 8.62 -1.91
CA TRP A 29 4.14 8.09 -2.28
C TRP A 29 5.28 8.78 -1.52
N ASN A 30 5.20 10.10 -1.33
CA ASN A 30 6.20 10.85 -0.56
C ASN A 30 6.31 10.43 0.92
N TRP A 31 5.33 9.69 1.45
CA TRP A 31 5.30 9.21 2.84
C TRP A 31 5.53 7.69 2.93
N THR A 32 6.07 7.10 1.85
CA THR A 32 6.38 5.68 1.71
C THR A 32 7.86 5.42 1.95
N LEU A 33 8.20 4.41 2.76
CA LEU A 33 9.57 3.89 2.80
C LEU A 33 9.80 2.93 1.62
N THR A 34 10.56 3.34 0.62
CA THR A 34 11.03 2.49 -0.47
C THR A 34 12.47 1.99 -0.23
N PRO A 35 12.90 0.84 -0.82
CA PRO A 35 14.27 0.33 -0.73
C PRO A 35 15.35 1.31 -1.15
N THR A 36 15.02 2.21 -2.08
CA THR A 36 15.93 3.20 -2.66
C THR A 36 15.96 4.54 -1.92
N GLY A 37 15.27 4.63 -0.78
CA GLY A 37 15.41 5.76 0.12
C GLY A 37 14.48 6.92 -0.22
N HIS A 38 13.30 6.90 0.40
CA HIS A 38 12.76 8.11 0.99
C HIS A 38 12.87 7.94 2.51
N THR A 39 14.04 8.24 3.06
CA THR A 39 14.22 8.41 4.50
C THR A 39 13.50 9.69 4.91
N VAL A 40 12.17 9.67 4.97
CA VAL A 40 11.47 10.76 5.62
C VAL A 40 11.84 10.69 7.09
N ASN A 41 12.25 11.83 7.62
CA ASN A 41 12.48 12.17 9.03
C ASN A 41 11.22 11.92 9.91
N MET A 42 10.46 10.83 9.72
CA MET A 42 9.28 10.48 10.51
C MET A 42 9.63 9.90 11.88
N LEU A 43 10.88 9.46 12.06
CA LEU A 43 11.39 8.97 13.34
C LEU A 43 11.72 10.11 14.32
N SER A 44 11.70 11.38 13.90
CA SER A 44 12.05 12.53 14.75
C SER A 44 10.86 13.22 15.40
N THR A 45 9.61 12.81 15.14
CA THR A 45 8.44 13.44 15.79
C THR A 45 8.26 13.02 17.25
N GLY A 46 9.11 12.15 17.81
CA GLY A 46 9.19 11.93 19.26
C GLY A 46 8.02 11.16 19.89
N TYR A 47 7.05 10.68 19.09
CA TYR A 47 5.84 10.03 19.61
C TYR A 47 5.89 8.49 19.58
N CYS A 48 6.72 7.86 18.74
CA CYS A 48 6.92 6.41 18.73
C CYS A 48 8.38 6.06 18.41
N ASN A 49 9.17 5.68 19.43
CA ASN A 49 10.53 5.17 19.26
C ASN A 49 10.47 3.73 18.74
N PHE A 50 10.37 3.57 17.43
CA PHE A 50 10.46 2.24 16.81
C PHE A 50 11.91 1.75 16.84
N ALA A 51 12.13 0.50 17.23
CA ALA A 51 13.42 -0.15 17.03
C ALA A 51 13.61 -0.38 15.53
N VAL A 52 14.40 0.49 14.90
CA VAL A 52 14.81 0.48 13.48
C VAL A 52 15.25 -0.92 13.01
N SER A 53 15.74 -1.76 13.92
CA SER A 53 16.14 -3.15 13.66
C SER A 53 15.02 -4.05 13.13
N SER A 54 13.76 -3.80 13.48
CA SER A 54 12.60 -4.59 13.01
C SER A 54 12.15 -4.19 11.60
N LEU A 55 12.29 -2.91 11.25
CA LEU A 55 11.93 -2.34 9.95
C LEU A 55 12.95 -2.69 8.85
N ASN A 56 14.21 -2.96 9.21
CA ASN A 56 15.24 -3.43 8.28
C ASN A 56 14.87 -4.75 7.57
N LYS A 57 13.84 -5.46 8.03
CA LYS A 57 13.31 -6.69 7.40
C LYS A 57 12.33 -6.42 6.26
N PHE A 58 11.86 -5.18 6.09
CA PHE A 58 10.75 -4.86 5.20
C PHE A 58 11.12 -3.74 4.24
N SER A 59 11.18 -4.07 2.95
CA SER A 59 11.04 -3.10 1.87
C SER A 59 9.56 -2.69 1.73
N HIS A 60 9.25 -1.41 1.51
CA HIS A 60 7.90 -0.92 1.15
C HIS A 60 6.87 -0.83 2.31
N ILE A 61 7.24 -0.19 3.43
CA ILE A 61 6.27 0.15 4.49
C ILE A 61 5.79 1.59 4.31
N PHE A 62 4.48 1.79 4.31
CA PHE A 62 3.83 3.08 4.13
C PHE A 62 3.35 3.62 5.49
N PHE A 63 3.59 4.90 5.78
CA PHE A 63 3.33 5.51 7.09
C PHE A 63 2.21 6.57 7.05
N THR A 64 1.54 6.76 8.19
CA THR A 64 0.48 7.76 8.42
C THR A 64 0.98 8.94 9.27
N THR A 65 0.28 10.08 9.19
CA THR A 65 0.63 11.38 9.80
C THR A 65 -0.15 11.72 11.09
N SER A 66 -0.90 10.81 11.72
CA SER A 66 -1.79 11.20 12.83
C SER A 66 -1.16 11.16 14.23
N GLU A 67 -1.29 12.27 14.96
CA GLU A 67 -0.79 12.56 16.32
C GLU A 67 -1.49 11.82 17.49
N HIS A 68 -2.12 10.65 17.26
CA HIS A 68 -3.01 10.06 18.27
C HIS A 68 -2.34 9.02 19.19
N SER A 69 -2.58 9.19 20.48
CA SER A 69 -1.97 8.59 21.69
C SER A 69 -2.22 7.08 21.91
N SER A 70 -2.50 6.33 20.85
CA SER A 70 -2.65 4.88 20.86
C SER A 70 -1.91 4.28 19.65
N CYS A 71 -0.59 4.47 19.63
CA CYS A 71 0.25 4.25 18.45
C CYS A 71 0.26 2.82 17.89
N MET A 72 -0.24 1.79 18.60
CA MET A 72 -0.02 0.38 18.17
C MET A 72 -1.14 -0.21 17.32
N ALA A 73 -2.37 -0.32 17.84
CA ALA A 73 -3.48 -0.92 17.09
C ALA A 73 -3.81 -0.13 15.81
N TYR A 74 -3.67 1.19 15.86
CA TYR A 74 -3.89 2.06 14.70
C TYR A 74 -2.81 1.82 13.64
N PHE A 75 -1.55 1.64 14.04
CA PHE A 75 -0.45 1.52 13.11
C PHE A 75 -0.49 0.22 12.30
N VAL A 76 -0.88 -0.90 12.92
CA VAL A 76 -1.13 -2.19 12.25
C VAL A 76 -2.08 -2.00 11.06
N ALA A 77 -3.25 -1.39 11.31
CA ALA A 77 -4.28 -1.16 10.30
C ALA A 77 -3.85 -0.16 9.21
N TYR A 78 -3.04 0.85 9.54
CA TYR A 78 -2.56 1.84 8.57
C TYR A 78 -1.57 1.28 7.56
N ILE A 79 -0.65 0.37 7.96
CA ILE A 79 0.32 -0.25 7.02
C ILE A 79 -0.43 -0.95 5.89
N LEU A 80 -1.42 -1.76 6.24
CA LEU A 80 -2.20 -2.51 5.28
C LEU A 80 -3.03 -1.60 4.37
N LEU A 81 -3.77 -0.66 4.97
CA LEU A 81 -4.65 0.25 4.23
C LEU A 81 -3.86 1.06 3.19
N LEU A 82 -2.66 1.53 3.55
CA LEU A 82 -1.79 2.28 2.66
C LEU A 82 -1.25 1.41 1.53
N ASN A 83 -0.75 0.21 1.84
CA ASN A 83 -0.27 -0.74 0.82
C ASN A 83 -1.37 -1.12 -0.17
N ILE A 84 -2.55 -1.50 0.31
CA ILE A 84 -3.70 -1.84 -0.53
C ILE A 84 -4.13 -0.65 -1.39
N THR A 85 -4.18 0.55 -0.80
CA THR A 85 -4.55 1.76 -1.54
C THR A 85 -3.54 2.06 -2.63
N ILE A 86 -2.25 1.84 -2.37
CA ILE A 86 -1.20 2.05 -3.36
C ILE A 86 -1.19 0.97 -4.43
N VAL A 87 -1.34 -0.33 -4.12
CA VAL A 87 -1.51 -1.35 -5.17
C VAL A 87 -2.63 -0.95 -6.13
N ARG A 88 -3.80 -0.61 -5.60
CA ARG A 88 -4.98 -0.26 -6.41
C ARG A 88 -4.78 1.01 -7.23
N LEU A 89 -4.39 2.10 -6.57
CA LEU A 89 -4.26 3.40 -7.23
C LEU A 89 -3.12 3.38 -8.25
N SER A 90 -1.98 2.77 -7.89
CA SER A 90 -0.85 2.59 -8.80
C SER A 90 -1.22 1.74 -10.02
N ALA A 91 -1.92 0.62 -9.84
CA ALA A 91 -2.31 -0.22 -10.97
C ALA A 91 -3.26 0.51 -11.94
N LEU A 92 -4.23 1.26 -11.40
CA LEU A 92 -5.15 2.07 -12.22
C LEU A 92 -4.42 3.21 -12.94
N LEU A 93 -3.50 3.90 -12.27
CA LEU A 93 -2.69 4.93 -12.89
C LEU A 93 -1.77 4.35 -13.98
N ALA A 94 -1.17 3.18 -13.74
CA ALA A 94 -0.37 2.47 -14.74
C ALA A 94 -1.20 2.09 -15.97
N GLU A 95 -2.42 1.60 -15.77
CA GLU A 95 -3.37 1.31 -16.85
C GLU A 95 -3.69 2.56 -17.67
N ALA A 96 -4.05 3.66 -17.01
CA ALA A 96 -4.46 4.90 -17.68
C ALA A 96 -3.31 5.62 -18.39
N THR A 97 -2.08 5.53 -17.88
CA THR A 97 -0.94 6.35 -18.34
C THR A 97 0.16 5.57 -19.04
N SER A 98 0.13 4.23 -18.97
CA SER A 98 1.25 3.36 -19.36
C SER A 98 2.58 3.70 -18.67
N ASN A 99 2.54 4.38 -17.53
CA ASN A 99 3.74 4.80 -16.80
C ASN A 99 4.27 3.66 -15.91
N HIS A 100 5.53 3.28 -16.15
CA HIS A 100 6.19 2.18 -15.44
C HIS A 100 6.41 2.47 -13.95
N THR A 101 6.56 3.72 -13.54
CA THR A 101 6.70 4.08 -12.13
C THR A 101 5.49 3.63 -11.31
N TYR A 102 4.28 3.81 -11.84
CA TYR A 102 3.08 3.31 -11.18
C TYR A 102 3.00 1.78 -11.24
N LEU A 103 3.41 1.16 -12.35
CA LEU A 103 3.41 -0.31 -12.47
C LEU A 103 4.36 -0.97 -11.45
N ASP A 104 5.55 -0.43 -11.28
CA ASP A 104 6.55 -0.90 -10.32
C ASP A 104 6.06 -0.72 -8.89
N ALA A 105 5.47 0.44 -8.59
CA ALA A 105 4.88 0.71 -7.28
C ALA A 105 3.74 -0.26 -6.95
N ALA A 106 2.88 -0.58 -7.93
CA ALA A 106 1.81 -1.55 -7.75
C ALA A 106 2.37 -2.96 -7.49
N SER A 107 3.38 -3.38 -8.26
CA SER A 107 4.01 -4.69 -8.14
C SER A 107 4.69 -4.86 -6.78
N ASN A 108 5.51 -3.88 -6.38
CA ASN A 108 6.21 -3.91 -5.10
C ASN A 108 5.26 -3.97 -3.90
N ALA A 109 4.16 -3.23 -3.96
CA ALA A 109 3.16 -3.24 -2.89
C ALA A 109 2.33 -4.56 -2.89
N ALA A 110 2.07 -5.16 -4.05
CA ALA A 110 1.41 -6.46 -4.14
C ALA A 110 2.28 -7.57 -3.54
N ASP A 111 3.57 -7.57 -3.88
CA ASP A 111 4.55 -8.50 -3.33
C ASP A 111 4.66 -8.34 -1.81
N PHE A 112 4.66 -7.11 -1.30
CA PHE A 112 4.66 -6.85 0.15
C PHE A 112 3.43 -7.43 0.83
N ILE A 113 2.23 -7.20 0.27
CA ILE A 113 0.99 -7.75 0.82
C ILE A 113 1.05 -9.28 0.84
N HIS A 114 1.44 -9.91 -0.28
CA HIS A 114 1.50 -11.36 -0.35
C HIS A 114 2.51 -11.93 0.66
N ASN A 115 3.73 -11.41 0.67
CA ASN A 115 4.82 -11.98 1.47
C ASN A 115 4.70 -11.72 2.98
N HIS A 116 4.00 -10.66 3.39
CA HIS A 116 4.02 -10.21 4.79
C HIS A 116 2.63 -10.04 5.40
N LEU A 117 1.59 -9.90 4.60
CA LEU A 117 0.24 -9.60 5.06
C LEU A 117 -0.78 -10.67 4.66
N THR A 118 -0.33 -11.84 4.21
CA THR A 118 -1.21 -13.01 4.04
C THR A 118 -0.83 -14.14 4.99
N ASN A 119 -1.81 -14.98 5.31
CA ASN A 119 -1.57 -16.26 5.99
C ASN A 119 -1.32 -17.40 4.97
N SER A 120 -1.15 -18.63 5.48
CA SER A 120 -0.91 -19.83 4.67
C SER A 120 -2.01 -20.17 3.66
N ASN A 121 -3.18 -19.56 3.76
CA ASN A 121 -4.31 -19.75 2.86
C ASN A 121 -4.51 -18.52 1.93
N ASN A 122 -3.50 -17.67 1.79
CA ASN A 122 -3.54 -16.39 1.04
C ASN A 122 -4.60 -15.39 1.54
N ILE A 123 -5.09 -15.53 2.77
CA ILE A 123 -6.04 -14.57 3.32
C ILE A 123 -5.28 -13.35 3.83
N VAL A 124 -5.65 -12.18 3.32
CA VAL A 124 -5.10 -10.89 3.74
C VAL A 124 -5.48 -10.60 5.21
N LEU A 125 -4.46 -10.43 6.04
CA LEU A 125 -4.51 -10.12 7.46
C LEU A 125 -4.50 -8.61 7.68
N ASP A 126 -4.89 -8.16 8.88
CA ASP A 126 -5.08 -6.74 9.19
C ASP A 126 -3.79 -5.89 9.28
N GLY A 127 -2.62 -6.50 9.40
CA GLY A 127 -1.36 -5.75 9.44
C GLY A 127 -0.21 -6.45 10.17
N LEU A 128 0.80 -5.68 10.53
CA LEU A 128 1.98 -6.10 11.30
C LEU A 128 2.08 -5.31 12.61
N ASP A 129 2.32 -6.01 13.71
CA ASP A 129 2.66 -5.40 15.00
C ASP A 129 4.16 -5.08 15.06
N LEU A 130 4.50 -3.81 14.86
CA LEU A 130 5.89 -3.33 14.88
C LEU A 130 6.59 -3.48 16.24
N ASN A 131 5.85 -3.54 17.35
CA ASN A 131 6.44 -3.73 18.67
C ASN A 131 6.73 -5.19 18.99
N ASN A 132 6.01 -6.10 18.33
CA ASN A 132 6.17 -7.53 18.51
C ASN A 132 6.96 -8.15 17.35
N ASN A 133 8.12 -7.58 17.04
CA ASN A 133 9.02 -8.09 15.99
C ASN A 133 8.31 -8.29 14.63
N CYS A 134 7.37 -7.40 14.32
CA CYS A 134 6.54 -7.45 13.11
C CYS A 134 5.74 -8.74 12.99
N ALA A 135 5.19 -9.22 14.11
CA ALA A 135 4.24 -10.32 14.11
C ALA A 135 2.99 -9.94 13.30
N GLN A 136 2.49 -10.89 12.50
CA GLN A 136 1.27 -10.69 11.75
C GLN A 136 0.05 -10.62 12.69
N SER A 137 -0.89 -9.74 12.38
CA SER A 137 -2.20 -9.73 13.03
C SER A 137 -2.96 -11.02 12.71
N SER A 138 -3.69 -11.57 13.69
CA SER A 138 -4.62 -12.69 13.46
C SER A 138 -6.00 -12.24 12.96
N SER A 139 -6.23 -10.92 12.89
CA SER A 139 -7.52 -10.37 12.49
C SER A 139 -7.72 -10.47 10.99
N ILE A 140 -8.89 -10.97 10.59
CA ILE A 140 -9.33 -11.06 9.20
C ILE A 140 -10.47 -10.07 9.03
N ILE A 141 -10.24 -9.02 8.22
CA ILE A 141 -11.26 -8.04 7.88
C ILE A 141 -11.53 -8.13 6.38
N LEU A 142 -12.78 -8.43 6.03
CA LEU A 142 -13.18 -8.76 4.66
C LEU A 142 -12.76 -7.71 3.62
N TYR A 143 -12.85 -6.42 3.96
CA TYR A 143 -12.52 -5.36 3.02
C TYR A 143 -11.05 -5.37 2.61
N ASN A 144 -10.14 -5.87 3.47
CA ASN A 144 -8.72 -5.96 3.15
C ASN A 144 -8.49 -6.89 1.96
N SER A 145 -9.05 -8.10 2.02
CA SER A 145 -8.96 -9.06 0.91
C SER A 145 -9.67 -8.54 -0.34
N ALA A 146 -10.86 -7.96 -0.20
CA ALA A 146 -11.62 -7.44 -1.34
C ALA A 146 -10.87 -6.34 -2.10
N LEU A 147 -10.25 -5.41 -1.36
CA LEU A 147 -9.48 -4.33 -1.96
C LEU A 147 -8.15 -4.84 -2.55
N ALA A 148 -7.47 -5.78 -1.89
CA ALA A 148 -6.25 -6.40 -2.42
C ALA A 148 -6.51 -7.12 -3.75
N VAL A 149 -7.55 -7.97 -3.80
CA VAL A 149 -7.97 -8.68 -5.02
C VAL A 149 -8.29 -7.70 -6.15
N HIS A 150 -8.98 -6.59 -5.87
CA HIS A 150 -9.26 -5.58 -6.89
C HIS A 150 -7.97 -4.98 -7.46
N GLY A 151 -7.02 -4.59 -6.61
CA GLY A 151 -5.74 -4.05 -7.09
C GLY A 151 -4.94 -5.07 -7.89
N LEU A 152 -4.92 -6.31 -7.42
CA LEU A 152 -4.20 -7.42 -8.05
C LEU A 152 -4.80 -7.80 -9.41
N ALA A 153 -6.12 -7.75 -9.54
CA ALA A 153 -6.81 -8.02 -10.81
C ALA A 153 -6.42 -7.00 -11.89
N VAL A 154 -6.34 -5.71 -11.55
CA VAL A 154 -5.87 -4.68 -12.49
C VAL A 154 -4.39 -4.91 -12.81
N LEU A 155 -3.55 -5.11 -11.79
CA LEU A 155 -2.11 -5.32 -11.97
C LEU A 155 -1.80 -6.53 -12.88
N THR A 156 -2.40 -7.69 -12.59
CA THR A 156 -2.21 -8.92 -13.39
C THR A 156 -2.71 -8.76 -14.82
N SER A 157 -3.76 -7.97 -15.04
CA SER A 157 -4.23 -7.65 -16.39
C SER A 157 -3.17 -6.91 -17.22
N LEU A 158 -2.32 -6.09 -16.57
CA LEU A 158 -1.23 -5.34 -17.19
C LEU A 158 0.05 -6.17 -17.34
N THR A 159 0.43 -6.93 -16.32
CA THR A 159 1.72 -7.65 -16.27
C THR A 159 1.66 -9.04 -16.90
N LYS A 160 0.47 -9.66 -16.97
CA LYS A 160 0.28 -11.07 -17.34
C LYS A 160 1.12 -12.02 -16.48
N ASN A 161 1.34 -11.65 -15.22
CA ASN A 161 2.14 -12.44 -14.27
C ASN A 161 1.30 -13.59 -13.68
N SER A 162 1.52 -14.80 -14.19
CA SER A 162 0.78 -16.00 -13.78
C SER A 162 0.97 -16.42 -12.33
N THR A 163 2.07 -15.99 -11.69
CA THR A 163 2.28 -16.22 -10.25
C THR A 163 1.33 -15.34 -9.45
N GLN A 164 1.23 -14.05 -9.79
CA GLN A 164 0.35 -13.10 -9.12
C GLN A 164 -1.14 -13.43 -9.35
N GLU A 165 -1.50 -14.04 -10.48
CA GLU A 165 -2.86 -14.52 -10.74
C GLU A 165 -3.33 -15.64 -9.79
N GLN A 166 -2.41 -16.31 -9.10
CA GLN A 166 -2.68 -17.43 -8.19
C GLN A 166 -2.70 -17.04 -6.71
N TRP A 167 -2.37 -15.79 -6.38
CA TRP A 167 -2.39 -15.28 -5.00
C TRP A 167 -3.81 -15.04 -4.52
#